data_AF-A0A6A7YEI6-F1
#
_entry.id   AF-A0A6A7YEI6-F1
#
_cell.length_a   1.000
_cell.length_b   1.000
_cell.length_c   1.000
_cell.angle_alpha   90.00
_cell.angle_beta   90.00
_cell.angle_gamma   90.00
#
_symmetry.space_group_name_H-M   'P 1'
#
loop_
_entity.id
_entity.type
_entity.pdbx_description
1 polymer ?
#
loop_
_entity_poly.entity_id
_entity_poly.type
_entity_poly.pdbx_seq_one_letter_code
_entity_poly.pdbx_strand_id
1 'polypeptide(L)'
;MKNDQERTELLQQIDKLLTAVDSMQTCLEAPEATNADGSFDIARTNLRITANEAAQVVERQRGAQEQREKSRPKVTLATSLLAGAEASEWQANKLKTNGDEAGARQASEHAVTLRRMASEAAITERRQSMHLVPTID
;
A
#
# COMPACT_ATOMS: atom_id res chain seq x y z
N MET A 1 9.26 -1.88 -9.80
CA MET A 1 10.54 -2.50 -9.41
C MET A 1 10.59 -2.93 -7.94
N LYS A 2 10.59 -2.02 -6.95
CA LYS A 2 10.69 -2.44 -5.53
C LYS A 2 9.49 -3.26 -5.02
N ASN A 3 8.28 -2.91 -5.46
CA ASN A 3 7.05 -3.64 -5.10
C ASN A 3 6.99 -5.04 -5.77
N ASP A 4 7.55 -5.16 -6.97
CA ASP A 4 7.64 -6.43 -7.70
C ASP A 4 8.65 -7.38 -7.04
N GLN A 5 9.75 -6.83 -6.50
CA GLN A 5 10.73 -7.59 -5.74
C GLN A 5 10.17 -8.11 -4.42
N GLU A 6 9.46 -7.27 -3.66
CA GLU A 6 8.80 -7.66 -2.39
C GLU A 6 7.74 -8.75 -2.62
N ARG A 7 6.96 -8.62 -3.69
CA ARG A 7 5.99 -9.65 -4.11
C ARG A 7 6.68 -10.96 -4.49
N THR A 8 7.80 -10.89 -5.22
CA THR A 8 8.55 -12.08 -5.63
C THR A 8 9.15 -12.80 -4.42
N GLU A 9 9.68 -12.05 -3.44
CA GLU A 9 10.21 -12.62 -2.20
C GLU A 9 9.11 -13.35 -1.41
N LEU A 10 7.90 -12.80 -1.31
CA LEU A 10 6.78 -13.49 -0.65
C LEU A 10 6.39 -14.80 -1.36
N LEU A 11 6.28 -14.77 -2.69
CA LEU A 11 5.93 -15.97 -3.45
C LEU A 11 6.98 -17.08 -3.26
N GLN A 12 8.27 -16.72 -3.26
CA GLN A 12 9.34 -17.67 -2.97
C GLN A 12 9.25 -18.27 -1.56
N GLN A 13 8.85 -17.49 -0.55
CA GLN A 13 8.65 -18.03 0.80
C GLN A 13 7.44 -18.97 0.88
N ILE A 14 6.36 -18.68 0.14
CA ILE A 14 5.19 -19.57 0.03
C ILE A 14 5.60 -20.90 -0.59
N ASP A 15 6.34 -20.89 -1.72
CA ASP A 15 6.77 -22.11 -2.40
C ASP A 15 7.65 -22.99 -1.49
N LYS A 16 8.57 -22.37 -0.73
CA LYS A 16 9.41 -23.09 0.25
C LYS A 16 8.56 -23.72 1.36
N LEU A 17 7.57 -22.99 1.88
CA LEU A 17 6.68 -23.50 2.92
C LEU A 17 5.85 -24.68 2.42
N LEU A 18 5.29 -24.58 1.21
CA LEU A 18 4.55 -25.69 0.59
C LEU A 18 5.44 -26.92 0.43
N THR A 19 6.66 -26.75 -0.05
CA THR A 19 7.64 -27.84 -0.18
C THR A 19 7.97 -28.49 1.16
N ALA A 20 8.14 -27.70 2.22
CA ALA A 20 8.43 -28.20 3.56
C ALA A 20 7.23 -28.93 4.19
N VAL A 21 6.01 -28.46 3.92
CA VAL A 21 4.76 -29.12 4.34
C VAL A 21 4.58 -30.46 3.62
N ASP A 22 4.80 -30.51 2.30
CA ASP A 22 4.72 -31.75 1.52
C ASP A 22 5.75 -32.79 2.00
N SER A 23 6.96 -32.33 2.34
CA SER A 23 8.00 -33.20 2.90
C SER A 23 7.57 -33.78 4.26
N MET A 24 6.94 -32.97 5.11
CA MET A 24 6.38 -33.43 6.39
C MET A 24 5.21 -34.39 6.19
N GLN A 25 4.32 -34.12 5.24
CA GLN A 25 3.20 -34.98 4.92
C GLN A 25 3.67 -36.35 4.43
N THR A 26 4.68 -36.40 3.56
CA THR A 26 5.29 -37.64 3.08
C THR A 26 5.82 -38.48 4.24
N CYS A 27 6.42 -37.85 5.25
CA CYS A 27 6.89 -38.58 6.43
C CYS A 27 5.73 -39.14 7.28
N LEU A 28 4.60 -38.44 7.34
CA LEU A 28 3.41 -38.90 8.06
C LEU A 28 2.70 -40.06 7.36
N GLU A 29 2.90 -40.23 6.05
CA GLU A 29 2.36 -41.37 5.28
C GLU A 29 3.14 -42.68 5.53
N ALA A 30 4.41 -42.61 5.97
CA ALA A 30 5.25 -43.77 6.26
C ALA A 30 6.06 -43.60 7.58
N PRO A 31 5.40 -43.41 8.72
CA PRO A 31 6.03 -42.92 9.95
C PRO A 31 7.09 -43.89 10.52
N GLU A 32 6.89 -45.20 10.39
CA GLU A 32 7.83 -46.21 10.90
C GLU A 32 9.17 -46.18 10.14
N ALA A 33 9.12 -46.00 8.82
CA ALA A 33 10.31 -45.88 7.99
C ALA A 33 11.04 -44.54 8.23
N THR A 34 10.28 -43.44 8.28
CA THR A 34 10.86 -42.09 8.41
C THR A 34 11.36 -41.75 9.81
N ASN A 35 10.89 -42.47 10.83
CA ASN A 35 11.44 -42.38 12.17
C ASN A 35 12.74 -43.20 12.29
N ALA A 36 12.84 -44.32 11.58
CA ALA A 36 14.02 -45.18 11.61
C ALA A 36 15.22 -44.56 10.87
N ASP A 37 14.98 -43.81 9.79
CA ASP A 37 16.04 -43.16 9.00
C ASP A 37 16.28 -41.68 9.38
N GLY A 38 15.51 -41.14 10.34
CA GLY A 38 15.63 -39.75 10.81
C GLY A 38 15.02 -38.69 9.88
N SER A 39 14.40 -39.09 8.76
CA SER A 39 13.79 -38.17 7.79
C SER A 39 12.70 -37.29 8.40
N PHE A 40 11.94 -37.81 9.37
CA PHE A 40 10.91 -37.03 10.06
C PHE A 40 11.50 -35.84 10.84
N ASP A 41 12.59 -36.05 11.58
CA ASP A 41 13.25 -34.99 12.35
C ASP A 41 13.87 -33.93 11.43
N ILE A 42 14.40 -34.35 10.27
CA ILE A 42 14.92 -33.46 9.23
C ILE A 42 13.79 -32.63 8.63
N ALA A 43 12.69 -33.25 8.21
CA ALA A 43 11.53 -32.56 7.64
C ALA A 43 10.93 -31.56 8.64
N ARG A 44 10.82 -31.95 9.92
CA ARG A 44 10.34 -31.07 10.99
C ARG A 44 11.25 -29.87 11.20
N THR A 45 12.56 -30.12 11.19
CA THR A 45 13.57 -29.05 11.34
C THR A 45 13.52 -28.08 10.17
N ASN A 46 13.43 -28.59 8.95
CA ASN A 46 13.32 -27.78 7.74
C ASN A 46 12.05 -26.93 7.75
N LEU A 47 10.89 -27.51 8.07
CA LEU A 47 9.65 -26.76 8.20
C LEU A 47 9.77 -25.63 9.23
N ARG A 48 10.38 -25.90 10.38
CA ARG A 48 10.59 -24.87 11.41
C ARG A 48 11.50 -23.74 10.93
N ILE A 49 12.59 -24.06 10.23
CA ILE A 49 13.51 -23.07 9.67
C ILE A 49 12.78 -22.20 8.65
N THR A 50 12.10 -22.83 7.68
CA THR A 50 11.36 -22.12 6.63
C THR A 50 10.23 -21.26 7.20
N ALA A 51 9.51 -21.74 8.22
CA ALA A 51 8.49 -20.96 8.93
C ALA A 51 9.08 -19.71 9.60
N ASN A 52 10.25 -19.85 10.23
CA ASN A 52 10.93 -18.71 10.85
C ASN A 52 11.42 -17.70 9.81
N GLU A 53 11.98 -18.16 8.68
CA GLU A 53 12.38 -17.29 7.57
C GLU A 53 11.19 -16.52 7.01
N ALA A 54 10.07 -17.21 6.74
CA ALA A 54 8.85 -16.60 6.25
C ALA A 54 8.30 -15.56 7.24
N ALA A 55 8.30 -15.86 8.54
CA ALA A 55 7.87 -14.93 9.58
C ALA A 55 8.71 -13.64 9.60
N GLN A 56 10.03 -13.76 9.45
CA GLN A 56 10.92 -12.59 9.38
C GLN A 56 10.66 -11.73 8.14
N VAL A 57 10.39 -12.35 6.99
CA VAL A 57 10.03 -11.63 5.76
C VAL A 57 8.71 -10.89 5.93
N VAL A 58 7.69 -11.57 6.47
CA VAL A 58 6.37 -10.96 6.74
C VAL A 58 6.50 -9.76 7.67
N GLU A 59 7.26 -9.89 8.76
CA GLU A 59 7.42 -8.81 9.73
C GLU A 59 8.18 -7.61 9.13
N ARG A 60 9.22 -7.88 8.32
CA ARG A 60 9.94 -6.83 7.59
C ARG A 60 9.02 -6.09 6.62
N GLN A 61 8.18 -6.81 5.89
CA GLN A 61 7.25 -6.21 4.94
C GLN A 61 6.13 -5.44 5.65
N ARG A 62 5.61 -5.94 6.78
CA ARG A 62 4.66 -5.22 7.62
C ARG A 62 5.26 -3.91 8.11
N GLY A 63 6.48 -3.93 8.68
CA GLY A 63 7.16 -2.71 9.13
C GLY A 63 7.39 -1.71 7.98
N ALA A 64 7.77 -2.20 6.79
CA ALA A 64 7.91 -1.34 5.61
C ALA A 64 6.57 -0.74 5.16
N GLN A 65 5.48 -1.50 5.23
CA GLN A 65 4.13 -1.02 4.92
C GLN A 65 3.68 0.05 5.92
N GLU A 66 3.85 -0.17 7.22
CA GLU A 66 3.50 0.81 8.25
C GLU A 66 4.27 2.13 8.06
N GLN A 67 5.55 2.07 7.69
CA GLN A 67 6.33 3.27 7.37
C GLN A 67 5.81 3.96 6.12
N ARG A 68 5.43 3.22 5.08
CA ARG A 68 4.79 3.76 3.87
C ARG A 68 3.45 4.41 4.19
N GLU A 69 2.66 3.84 5.08
CA GLU A 69 1.37 4.39 5.50
C GLU A 69 1.56 5.65 6.35
N LYS A 70 2.54 5.68 7.26
CA LYS A 70 2.89 6.87 8.05
C LYS A 70 3.45 8.01 7.19
N SER A 71 4.21 7.69 6.14
CA SER A 71 4.82 8.67 5.22
C SER A 71 3.93 9.03 4.03
N ARG A 72 2.80 8.34 3.84
CA ARG A 72 1.83 8.69 2.80
C ARG A 72 1.31 10.10 3.07
N PRO A 73 1.36 11.00 2.08
CA PRO A 73 0.72 12.30 2.21
C PRO A 73 -0.74 12.07 2.58
N LYS A 74 -1.18 12.63 3.72
CA LYS A 74 -2.60 12.61 4.05
C LYS A 74 -3.32 13.37 2.94
N VAL A 75 -4.28 12.71 2.29
CA VAL A 75 -5.18 13.39 1.38
C VAL A 75 -5.96 14.40 2.20
N THR A 76 -5.73 15.67 1.92
CA THR A 76 -6.41 16.77 2.60
C THR A 76 -7.57 17.27 1.74
N LEU A 77 -8.51 18.00 2.36
CA LEU A 77 -9.60 18.63 1.63
C LEU A 77 -9.04 19.57 0.57
N ALA A 78 -7.98 20.32 0.90
CA ALA A 78 -7.29 21.20 -0.05
C ALA A 78 -6.77 20.43 -1.28
N THR A 79 -6.09 19.30 -1.07
CA THR A 79 -5.58 18.48 -2.19
C THR A 79 -6.71 17.88 -3.04
N SER A 80 -7.83 17.51 -2.43
CA SER A 80 -8.99 16.97 -3.15
C SER A 80 -9.67 18.03 -4.01
N LEU A 81 -9.80 19.26 -3.49
CA LEU A 81 -10.37 20.40 -4.22
C LEU A 81 -9.47 20.82 -5.40
N LEU A 82 -8.14 20.77 -5.25
CA LEU A 82 -7.22 21.02 -6.36
C LEU A 82 -7.38 20.00 -7.48
N ALA A 83 -7.47 18.70 -7.15
CA ALA A 83 -7.72 17.67 -8.15
C ALA A 83 -9.07 17.88 -8.88
N GLY A 84 -10.11 18.30 -8.16
CA GLY A 84 -11.39 18.67 -8.77
C GLY A 84 -11.29 19.89 -9.70
N ALA A 85 -10.46 20.88 -9.35
CA ALA A 85 -10.21 22.02 -10.22
C ALA A 85 -9.48 21.63 -11.51
N GLU A 86 -8.47 20.77 -11.41
CA GLU A 86 -7.75 20.23 -12.59
C GLU A 86 -8.68 19.43 -13.50
N ALA A 87 -9.55 18.60 -12.93
CA ALA A 87 -10.56 17.86 -13.70
C ALA A 87 -11.55 18.81 -14.41
N SER A 88 -12.00 19.86 -13.72
CA SER A 88 -12.90 20.87 -14.28
C SER A 88 -12.25 21.68 -15.41
N GLU A 89 -10.96 22.01 -15.28
CA GLU A 89 -10.19 22.69 -16.33
C GLU A 89 -9.93 21.78 -17.53
N TRP A 90 -9.64 20.50 -17.30
CA TRP A 90 -9.56 19.52 -18.36
C TRP A 90 -10.89 19.40 -19.13
N GLN A 91 -12.01 19.38 -18.42
CA GLN A 91 -13.34 19.37 -19.02
C GLN A 91 -13.62 20.66 -19.81
N ALA A 92 -13.25 21.83 -19.29
CA ALA A 92 -13.38 23.09 -19.99
C ALA A 92 -12.62 23.08 -21.33
N ASN A 93 -11.40 22.56 -21.33
CA ASN A 93 -10.60 22.42 -22.55
C ASN A 93 -11.26 21.48 -23.57
N LYS A 94 -11.85 20.36 -23.11
CA LYS A 94 -12.61 19.44 -23.98
C LYS A 94 -13.84 20.08 -24.60
N LEU A 95 -14.60 20.85 -23.83
CA LEU A 95 -15.80 21.55 -24.32
C LEU A 95 -15.45 22.63 -25.35
N LYS A 96 -14.36 23.37 -25.10
CA LYS A 96 -13.84 24.36 -26.04
C LYS A 96 -13.42 23.72 -27.37
N THR A 97 -12.76 22.56 -27.34
CA THR A 97 -12.41 21.84 -28.58
C THR A 97 -13.63 21.32 -29.34
N ASN A 98 -14.75 21.09 -28.64
CA ASN A 98 -16.00 20.62 -29.24
C ASN A 98 -16.92 21.78 -29.70
N GLY A 99 -16.48 23.03 -29.55
CA GLY A 99 -17.26 24.22 -29.93
C GLY A 99 -18.32 24.67 -28.91
N ASP A 100 -18.40 24.04 -27.75
CA ASP A 100 -19.29 24.47 -26.66
C ASP A 100 -18.58 25.49 -25.76
N GLU A 101 -18.61 26.75 -26.19
CA GLU A 101 -17.97 27.85 -25.44
C GLU A 101 -18.67 28.16 -24.12
N ALA A 102 -19.99 27.99 -24.05
CA ALA A 102 -20.76 28.27 -22.85
C ALA A 102 -20.45 27.24 -21.75
N GLY A 103 -20.47 25.95 -22.10
CA GLY A 103 -20.07 24.87 -21.21
C GLY A 103 -18.60 24.98 -20.79
N ALA A 104 -17.71 25.35 -21.71
CA ALA A 104 -16.30 25.57 -21.39
C ALA A 104 -16.10 26.71 -20.36
N ARG A 105 -16.84 27.81 -20.51
CA ARG A 105 -16.78 28.93 -19.56
C ARG A 105 -17.27 28.50 -18.18
N GLN A 106 -18.40 27.81 -18.09
CA GLN A 106 -18.95 27.31 -16.82
C GLN A 106 -17.97 26.36 -16.11
N ALA A 107 -17.38 25.40 -16.83
CA ALA A 107 -16.41 24.47 -16.27
C ALA A 107 -15.13 25.19 -15.80
N SER A 108 -14.67 26.21 -16.54
CA SER A 108 -13.53 27.04 -16.13
C SER A 108 -13.83 27.87 -14.89
N GLU A 109 -15.02 28.45 -14.77
CA GLU A 109 -15.45 29.19 -13.57
C GLU A 109 -15.52 28.27 -12.36
N HIS A 110 -16.05 27.05 -12.54
CA HIS A 110 -16.08 26.04 -11.50
C HIS A 110 -14.67 25.67 -11.02
N ALA A 111 -13.71 25.49 -11.94
CA ALA A 111 -12.30 25.25 -11.61
C ALA A 111 -11.71 26.38 -10.74
N VAL A 112 -12.02 27.64 -11.05
CA VAL A 112 -11.57 28.81 -10.27
C VAL A 112 -12.19 28.77 -8.86
N THR A 113 -13.48 28.48 -8.72
CA THR A 113 -14.13 28.33 -7.41
C THR A 113 -13.45 27.25 -6.58
N LEU A 114 -13.17 26.09 -7.16
CA LEU A 114 -12.50 24.98 -6.47
C LEU A 114 -11.08 25.34 -6.02
N ARG A 115 -10.30 26.07 -6.83
CA ARG A 115 -8.97 26.58 -6.43
C ARG A 115 -9.03 27.54 -5.25
N ARG A 116 -10.04 28.41 -5.21
CA ARG A 116 -10.26 29.32 -4.09
C ARG A 116 -10.57 28.52 -2.82
N MET A 117 -11.52 27.59 -2.88
CA MET A 117 -11.87 26.73 -1.76
C MET A 117 -10.68 25.90 -1.28
N ALA A 118 -9.83 25.41 -2.20
CA ALA A 118 -8.62 24.68 -1.85
C ALA A 118 -7.64 25.55 -1.05
N SER A 119 -7.49 26.82 -1.42
CA SER A 119 -6.62 27.76 -0.71
C SER A 119 -7.14 28.04 0.71
N GLU A 120 -8.45 28.23 0.86
CA GLU A 120 -9.10 28.43 2.16
C GLU A 120 -9.00 27.18 3.05
N ALA A 121 -9.19 26.00 2.47
CA ALA A 121 -9.00 24.72 3.15
C ALA A 121 -7.55 24.54 3.62
N ALA A 122 -6.55 24.85 2.77
CA ALA A 122 -5.14 24.70 3.12
C ALA A 122 -4.74 25.59 4.30
N ILE A 123 -5.26 26.83 4.36
CA ILE A 123 -5.03 27.73 5.50
C ILE A 123 -5.65 27.15 6.78
N THR A 124 -6.87 26.63 6.69
CA THR A 124 -7.60 26.07 7.82
C THR A 124 -6.90 24.82 8.36
N GLU A 125 -6.52 23.90 7.48
CA GLU A 125 -5.78 22.68 7.80
C GLU A 125 -4.43 23.00 8.45
N ARG A 126 -3.70 24.00 7.93
CA ARG A 126 -2.43 24.46 8.52
C ARG A 126 -2.63 24.99 9.94
N ARG A 127 -3.67 25.80 10.19
CA ARG A 127 -3.98 26.32 11.53
C ARG A 127 -4.32 25.19 12.50
N GLN A 128 -5.16 24.24 12.07
CA GLN A 128 -5.49 23.06 12.88
C GLN A 128 -4.25 22.24 13.21
N SER A 129 -3.35 22.01 12.25
CA SER A 129 -2.10 21.29 12.52
C SER A 129 -1.19 22.01 13.52
N MET A 130 -1.17 23.34 13.54
CA MET A 130 -0.39 24.12 14.50
C MET A 130 -0.96 24.06 15.92
N HIS A 131 -2.28 24.03 16.06
CA HIS A 131 -2.95 23.91 17.37
C HIS A 131 -2.89 22.48 17.95
N LEU A 132 -2.55 21.48 17.12
CA LEU A 132 -2.37 20.10 17.54
C LEU A 132 -0.92 19.77 17.95
N VAL A 133 0.03 20.70 17.81
CA VAL A 133 1.38 20.54 18.36
C VAL A 133 1.28 20.86 19.86
N PRO A 134 1.50 19.90 20.77
CA PRO A 134 1.61 20.21 22.19
C PRO A 134 2.76 21.19 22.37
N THR A 135 2.51 22.35 22.97
CA THR A 135 3.59 23.14 23.55
C THR A 135 4.20 22.29 24.66
N ILE A 136 5.40 21.78 24.42
CA ILE A 136 6.21 21.16 25.46
C ILE A 136 6.57 22.30 26.41
N ASP A 137 5.95 22.33 27.58
CA ASP A 137 6.43 23.08 28.74
C ASP A 137 7.60 22.32 29.40
#